data_AF-A0A087S9V9-F1
#
_entry.id   AF-A0A087S9V9-F1
#
_cell.length_a   1.000
_cell.length_b   1.000
_cell.length_c   1.000
_cell.angle_alpha   90.00
_cell.angle_beta   90.00
_cell.angle_gamma   90.00
#
_symmetry.space_group_name_H-M   'P 1'
#
loop_
_entity.id
_entity.type
_entity.pdbx_description
1 polymer ?
#
loop_
_entity_poly.entity_id
_entity_poly.type
_entity_poly.pdbx_seq_one_letter_code
_entity_poly.pdbx_strand_id
1 'polypeptide(L)'
;MEHIVVYGILGLTSLGWIIMLAGIGSVQANCGRDALDRGADAGYLGPAECNTIFGYTWWIVWLQLAVLLGITFSIVKGVERWRAPALGYLAIASVLTMDTANTYIYFNSTPVNNHSAARATAAGAVICSIGNLALMTCVGLLEEKEIIGPKPMAVPKSSIPSAVI
;
A
#
# COMPACT_ATOMS: atom_id res chain seq x y z
N MET A 1 13.30 -10.95 -15.58
CA MET A 1 12.00 -10.37 -15.99
C MET A 1 11.14 -10.02 -14.77
N GLU A 2 11.07 -10.87 -13.74
CA GLU A 2 10.20 -10.68 -12.57
C GLU A 2 10.50 -9.41 -11.75
N HIS A 3 11.78 -9.08 -11.55
CA HIS A 3 12.15 -7.85 -10.85
C HIS A 3 11.68 -6.57 -11.57
N ILE A 4 11.68 -6.56 -12.91
CA ILE A 4 11.21 -5.41 -13.70
C ILE A 4 9.72 -5.16 -13.46
N VAL A 5 8.92 -6.22 -13.38
CA VAL A 5 7.49 -6.13 -13.08
C VAL A 5 7.27 -5.61 -11.66
N VAL A 6 7.99 -6.15 -10.66
CA VAL A 6 7.86 -5.70 -9.27
C VAL A 6 8.26 -4.23 -9.10
N TYR A 7 9.39 -3.80 -9.69
CA TYR A 7 9.80 -2.39 -9.68
C TYR A 7 8.82 -1.48 -10.44
N GLY A 8 8.24 -1.97 -11.54
CA GLY A 8 7.19 -1.26 -12.28
C GLY A 8 5.95 -1.02 -11.43
N ILE A 9 5.47 -2.05 -10.71
CA ILE A 9 4.31 -1.92 -9.81
C ILE A 9 4.65 -1.02 -8.61
N LEU A 10 5.85 -1.12 -8.03
CA LEU A 10 6.31 -0.21 -6.99
C LEU A 10 6.31 1.25 -7.45
N GLY A 11 6.79 1.50 -8.68
CA GLY A 11 6.76 2.83 -9.29
C GLY A 11 5.34 3.36 -9.45
N LEU A 12 4.42 2.55 -9.98
CA LEU A 12 3.01 2.91 -10.12
C LEU A 12 2.35 3.21 -8.76
N THR A 13 2.62 2.37 -7.77
CA THR A 13 2.06 2.53 -6.41
C THR A 13 2.62 3.79 -5.74
N SER A 14 3.90 4.11 -5.97
CA SER A 14 4.53 5.35 -5.49
C SER A 14 3.92 6.59 -6.13
N LEU A 15 3.60 6.54 -7.43
CA LEU A 15 2.87 7.62 -8.11
C LEU A 15 1.45 7.78 -7.52
N GLY A 16 0.74 6.68 -7.27
CA GLY A 16 -0.55 6.69 -6.58
C GLY A 16 -0.46 7.36 -5.21
N TRP A 17 0.60 7.07 -4.45
CA TRP A 17 0.86 7.68 -3.15
C TRP A 17 1.10 9.18 -3.25
N ILE A 18 1.90 9.65 -4.23
CA ILE A 18 2.12 11.09 -4.47
C ILE A 18 0.81 11.80 -4.81
N ILE A 19 -0.02 11.20 -5.66
CA ILE A 19 -1.32 11.76 -6.04
C ILE A 19 -2.24 11.86 -4.81
N MET A 20 -2.28 10.80 -4.00
CA MET A 20 -3.06 10.76 -2.76
C MET A 20 -2.60 11.84 -1.77
N LEU A 21 -1.28 11.98 -1.56
CA LEU A 21 -0.67 13.01 -0.72
C LEU A 21 -1.02 14.43 -1.19
N ALA A 22 -0.88 14.70 -2.50
CA ALA A 22 -1.21 15.99 -3.08
C ALA A 22 -2.71 16.31 -2.98
N GLY A 23 -3.57 15.31 -3.17
CA GLY A 23 -5.01 15.43 -3.00
C GLY A 23 -5.39 15.84 -1.58
N ILE A 24 -4.92 15.11 -0.57
CA ILE A 24 -5.25 15.38 0.84
C ILE A 24 -4.69 16.72 1.30
N GLY A 25 -3.46 17.05 0.90
CA GLY A 25 -2.87 18.36 1.20
C GLY A 25 -3.72 19.50 0.63
N SER A 26 -4.26 19.34 -0.57
CA SER A 26 -5.14 20.33 -1.20
C SER A 26 -6.53 20.40 -0.55
N VAL A 27 -7.11 19.26 -0.15
CA VAL A 27 -8.38 19.23 0.60
C VAL A 27 -8.22 19.93 1.95
N GLN A 28 -7.13 19.66 2.69
CA GLN A 28 -6.89 20.30 3.98
C GLN A 28 -6.56 21.79 3.85
N ALA A 29 -5.77 22.20 2.85
CA ALA A 29 -5.41 23.61 2.63
C ALA A 29 -6.65 24.49 2.39
N ASN A 30 -7.68 23.92 1.79
CA ASN A 30 -8.94 24.60 1.53
C ASN A 30 -10.05 24.28 2.55
N CYS A 31 -9.70 23.64 3.68
CA CYS A 31 -10.62 23.42 4.77
C CYS A 31 -10.86 24.77 5.49
N GLY A 32 -11.74 25.58 4.89
CA GLY A 32 -12.21 26.85 5.47
C GLY A 32 -13.17 26.60 6.64
N ARG A 33 -13.33 27.61 7.51
CA ARG A 33 -14.25 27.57 8.67
C ARG A 33 -15.66 27.12 8.31
N ASP A 34 -16.13 27.38 7.09
CA ASP A 34 -17.50 27.03 6.63
C ASP A 34 -17.70 25.54 6.27
N ALA A 35 -16.63 24.77 6.04
CA ALA A 35 -16.73 23.33 5.80
C ALA A 35 -17.06 22.55 7.09
N LEU A 36 -16.74 23.12 8.26
CA LEU A 36 -17.06 22.57 9.57
C LEU A 36 -18.56 22.58 9.87
N ASP A 37 -19.29 23.62 9.46
CA ASP A 37 -20.74 23.73 9.73
C ASP A 37 -21.56 22.69 8.96
N ARG A 38 -21.14 22.31 7.74
CA ARG A 38 -21.85 21.30 6.94
C ARG A 38 -21.50 19.86 7.28
N GLY A 39 -20.31 19.63 7.85
CA GLY A 39 -19.95 18.33 8.45
C GLY A 39 -20.76 18.04 9.72
N ALA A 40 -21.09 19.11 10.48
CA ALA A 40 -21.94 19.04 11.66
C ALA A 40 -23.41 18.72 11.32
N ASP A 41 -23.94 19.21 10.20
CA ASP A 41 -25.31 18.90 9.73
C ASP A 41 -25.49 17.46 9.22
N ALA A 42 -24.41 16.80 8.78
CA ALA A 42 -24.45 15.41 8.33
C ALA A 42 -24.50 14.39 9.49
N GLY A 43 -24.59 14.84 10.75
CA GLY A 43 -24.79 13.99 11.93
C GLY A 43 -23.65 13.03 12.26
N TYR A 44 -22.54 13.04 11.52
CA TYR A 44 -21.45 12.07 11.67
C TYR A 44 -20.24 12.60 12.44
N LEU A 45 -20.01 13.92 12.45
CA LEU A 45 -18.91 14.55 13.18
C LEU A 45 -19.40 15.94 13.62
N GLY A 46 -19.55 16.16 14.93
CA GLY A 46 -19.74 17.52 15.47
C GLY A 46 -18.60 18.46 15.04
N PRO A 47 -18.68 19.78 15.30
CA PRO A 47 -17.67 20.75 14.85
C PRO A 47 -16.29 20.34 15.34
N ALA A 48 -15.51 19.70 14.46
CA ALA A 48 -14.19 19.17 14.75
C ALA A 48 -13.18 19.88 13.88
N GLU A 49 -12.10 20.35 14.49
CA GLU A 49 -11.01 21.03 13.78
C GLU A 49 -10.58 20.19 12.56
N CYS A 50 -10.35 20.84 11.41
CA CYS A 50 -9.93 20.18 10.17
C CYS A 50 -8.74 19.22 10.38
N ASN A 51 -7.84 19.56 11.31
CA ASN A 51 -6.70 18.73 11.68
C ASN A 51 -7.12 17.37 12.27
N THR A 52 -8.18 17.34 13.08
CA THR A 52 -8.72 16.12 13.69
C THR A 52 -9.47 15.27 12.66
N ILE A 53 -10.22 15.91 11.75
CA ILE A 53 -10.97 15.21 10.69
C ILE A 53 -10.03 14.50 9.71
N PHE A 54 -8.97 15.17 9.27
CA PHE A 54 -8.02 14.60 8.31
C PHE A 54 -6.90 13.78 8.97
N GLY A 55 -6.81 13.75 10.30
CA GLY A 55 -5.75 13.05 11.02
C GLY A 55 -5.65 11.57 10.68
N TYR A 56 -6.79 10.88 10.56
CA TYR A 56 -6.82 9.47 10.16
C TYR A 56 -6.37 9.27 8.71
N THR A 57 -6.79 10.13 7.78
CA THR A 57 -6.33 10.03 6.39
C THR A 57 -4.83 10.29 6.27
N TRP A 58 -4.29 11.27 7.00
CA TRP A 58 -2.84 11.51 7.06
C TRP A 58 -2.08 10.31 7.59
N TRP A 59 -2.60 9.66 8.62
CA TRP A 59 -2.02 8.42 9.12
C TRP A 59 -1.93 7.35 8.03
N ILE A 60 -2.98 7.17 7.22
CA ILE A 60 -3.00 6.22 6.10
C ILE A 60 -1.94 6.56 5.06
N VAL A 61 -1.77 7.84 4.71
CA VAL A 61 -0.74 8.29 3.76
C VAL A 61 0.65 7.90 4.24
N TRP A 62 0.97 8.13 5.51
CA TRP A 62 2.28 7.80 6.07
C TRP A 62 2.48 6.30 6.25
N LEU A 63 1.44 5.56 6.64
CA LEU A 63 1.46 4.10 6.68
C LEU A 63 1.77 3.53 5.28
N GLN A 64 1.12 4.03 4.23
CA GLN A 64 1.37 3.58 2.86
C GLN A 64 2.82 3.85 2.43
N LEU A 65 3.41 4.99 2.82
CA LEU A 65 4.83 5.26 2.58
C LEU A 65 5.72 4.25 3.32
N ALA A 66 5.43 3.97 4.59
CA ALA A 66 6.18 2.99 5.37
C ALA A 66 6.11 1.58 4.75
N VAL A 67 4.96 1.19 4.20
CA VAL A 67 4.80 -0.07 3.46
C VAL A 67 5.64 -0.07 2.18
N LEU A 68 5.61 1.01 1.38
CA LEU A 68 6.44 1.12 0.17
C LEU A 68 7.94 0.98 0.49
N LEU A 69 8.41 1.65 1.55
CA LEU A 69 9.80 1.54 2.01
C LEU A 69 10.11 0.13 2.54
N GLY A 70 9.20 -0.48 3.30
CA GLY A 70 9.35 -1.83 3.84
C GLY A 70 9.43 -2.89 2.75
N ILE A 71 8.60 -2.78 1.70
CA ILE A 71 8.66 -3.68 0.53
C ILE A 71 9.97 -3.47 -0.24
N THR A 72 10.37 -2.22 -0.48
CA THR A 72 11.63 -1.91 -1.15
C THR A 72 12.82 -2.50 -0.39
N PHE A 73 12.84 -2.35 0.93
CA PHE A 73 13.86 -2.94 1.80
C PHE A 73 13.86 -4.46 1.75
N SER A 74 12.68 -5.08 1.77
CA SER A 74 12.52 -6.54 1.71
C SER A 74 13.05 -7.12 0.39
N ILE A 75 12.84 -6.42 -0.72
CA ILE A 75 13.37 -6.82 -2.04
C ILE A 75 14.90 -6.74 -2.06
N VAL A 76 15.48 -5.68 -1.48
CA VAL A 76 16.94 -5.50 -1.45
C VAL A 76 17.64 -6.50 -0.53
N LYS A 77 17.02 -6.86 0.61
CA LYS A 77 17.63 -7.75 1.62
C LYS A 77 17.30 -9.23 1.45
N GLY A 78 16.43 -9.58 0.51
CA GLY A 78 15.96 -10.95 0.30
C GLY A 78 14.55 -11.14 0.85
N VAL A 79 13.63 -11.52 -0.05
CA VAL A 79 12.19 -11.57 0.22
C VAL A 79 11.81 -12.71 1.16
N GLU A 80 12.54 -13.83 1.16
CA GLU A 80 12.19 -15.06 1.91
C GLU A 80 11.89 -14.83 3.39
N ARG A 81 12.74 -14.08 4.10
CA ARG A 81 12.58 -13.86 5.55
C ARG A 81 11.57 -12.78 5.90
N TRP A 82 11.31 -11.85 4.97
CA TRP A 82 10.44 -10.70 5.18
C TRP A 82 9.08 -10.82 4.48
N ARG A 83 8.81 -11.96 3.83
CA ARG A 83 7.60 -12.16 3.03
C ARG A 83 6.31 -12.09 3.84
N ALA A 84 6.24 -12.85 4.95
CA ALA A 84 5.05 -12.89 5.80
C ALA A 84 4.67 -11.49 6.35
N PRO A 85 5.61 -10.73 6.96
CA PRO A 85 5.29 -9.38 7.39
C PRO A 85 4.99 -8.45 6.21
N ALA A 86 5.72 -8.55 5.09
CA ALA A 86 5.46 -7.77 3.88
C ALA A 86 4.02 -7.95 3.35
N LEU A 87 3.54 -9.19 3.26
CA LEU A 87 2.18 -9.49 2.83
C LEU A 87 1.13 -9.01 3.84
N GLY A 88 1.40 -9.14 5.15
CA GLY A 88 0.52 -8.63 6.19
C GLY A 88 0.35 -7.11 6.12
N TYR A 89 1.45 -6.37 6.01
CA TYR A 89 1.41 -4.91 5.88
C TYR A 89 0.76 -4.45 4.57
N LEU A 90 1.00 -5.14 3.46
CA LEU A 90 0.31 -4.86 2.19
C LEU A 90 -1.20 -5.12 2.30
N ALA A 91 -1.63 -6.17 2.98
CA ALA A 91 -3.05 -6.46 3.17
C ALA A 91 -3.74 -5.37 3.99
N ILE A 92 -3.13 -4.96 5.10
CA ILE A 92 -3.63 -3.85 5.94
C ILE A 92 -3.71 -2.57 5.09
N ALA A 93 -2.62 -2.18 4.44
CA ALA A 93 -2.58 -0.97 3.62
C ALA A 93 -3.59 -0.99 2.46
N SER A 94 -3.86 -2.16 1.87
CA SER A 94 -4.88 -2.33 0.83
C SER A 94 -6.28 -2.00 1.35
N VAL A 95 -6.65 -2.52 2.52
CA VAL A 95 -7.98 -2.26 3.10
C VAL A 95 -8.13 -0.77 3.44
N LEU A 96 -7.11 -0.16 4.05
CA LEU A 96 -7.18 1.25 4.44
C LEU A 96 -7.22 2.18 3.21
N THR A 97 -6.50 1.86 2.14
CA THR A 97 -6.58 2.63 0.89
C THR A 97 -7.90 2.44 0.15
N MET A 98 -8.52 1.25 0.20
CA MET A 98 -9.88 1.04 -0.30
C MET A 98 -10.93 1.84 0.47
N ASP A 99 -10.85 1.83 1.80
CA ASP A 99 -11.77 2.60 2.66
C ASP A 99 -11.62 4.11 2.44
N THR A 100 -10.37 4.58 2.27
CA THR A 100 -10.08 5.96 1.88
C THR A 100 -10.72 6.29 0.53
N ALA A 101 -10.54 5.43 -0.48
CA ALA A 101 -11.17 5.66 -1.79
C ALA A 101 -12.69 5.77 -1.69
N ASN A 102 -13.34 4.84 -0.98
CA ASN A 102 -14.79 4.85 -0.77
C ASN A 102 -15.27 6.13 -0.07
N THR A 103 -14.56 6.54 0.99
CA THR A 103 -14.85 7.76 1.75
C THR A 103 -14.78 9.00 0.86
N TYR A 104 -13.67 9.19 0.13
CA TYR A 104 -13.48 10.39 -0.70
C TYR A 104 -14.34 10.40 -1.98
N ILE A 105 -14.80 9.22 -2.45
CA ILE A 105 -15.86 9.13 -3.48
C ILE A 105 -17.18 9.61 -2.90
N TYR A 106 -17.52 9.26 -1.65
CA TYR A 106 -18.74 9.75 -1.00
C TYR A 106 -18.70 11.26 -0.77
N PHE A 107 -17.54 11.81 -0.42
CA PHE A 107 -17.33 13.27 -0.31
C PHE A 107 -17.65 14.02 -1.62
N ASN A 108 -17.59 13.36 -2.78
CA ASN A 108 -17.97 13.94 -4.06
C ASN A 108 -19.49 14.17 -4.19
N SER A 109 -20.31 13.41 -3.46
CA SER A 109 -21.78 13.52 -3.46
C SER A 109 -22.30 14.53 -2.44
N THR A 110 -21.48 14.94 -1.48
CA THR A 110 -21.79 16.00 -0.51
C THR A 110 -21.34 17.37 -1.01
N PRO A 111 -22.08 18.46 -0.71
CA PRO A 111 -21.78 19.82 -1.21
C PRO A 111 -20.62 20.47 -0.43
N VAL A 112 -19.43 19.89 -0.54
CA VAL A 112 -18.19 20.38 0.10
C VAL A 112 -17.36 21.12 -0.94
N ASN A 113 -16.87 22.30 -0.58
CA ASN A 113 -15.99 23.11 -1.42
C ASN A 113 -14.63 22.40 -1.59
N ASN A 114 -14.50 21.52 -2.61
CA ASN A 114 -13.29 21.04 -3.30
C ASN A 114 -13.41 19.59 -3.81
N HIS A 115 -14.41 19.35 -4.67
CA HIS A 115 -14.61 18.06 -5.32
C HIS A 115 -13.40 17.59 -6.14
N SER A 116 -12.63 18.49 -6.74
CA SER A 116 -11.45 18.13 -7.55
C SER A 116 -10.33 17.50 -6.73
N ALA A 117 -10.01 18.07 -5.56
CA ALA A 117 -8.98 17.56 -4.66
C ALA A 117 -9.40 16.25 -3.97
N ALA A 118 -10.68 16.12 -3.61
CA ALA A 118 -11.24 14.86 -3.10
C ALA A 118 -11.17 13.73 -4.15
N ARG A 119 -11.48 14.04 -5.42
CA ARG A 119 -11.33 13.09 -6.53
C ARG A 119 -9.88 12.69 -6.78
N ALA A 120 -8.94 13.63 -6.68
CA ALA A 120 -7.51 13.32 -6.78
C ALA A 120 -7.08 12.37 -5.65
N THR A 121 -7.53 12.62 -4.42
CA THR A 121 -7.29 11.73 -3.27
C THR A 121 -7.83 10.33 -3.52
N ALA A 122 -9.09 10.22 -3.95
CA ALA A 122 -9.72 8.94 -4.27
C ALA A 122 -8.99 8.21 -5.40
N ALA A 123 -8.61 8.91 -6.47
CA ALA A 123 -7.86 8.32 -7.58
C ALA A 123 -6.50 7.78 -7.13
N GLY A 124 -5.76 8.54 -6.32
CA GLY A 124 -4.49 8.09 -5.75
C GLY A 124 -4.66 6.86 -4.86
N ALA A 125 -5.70 6.83 -4.03
CA ALA A 125 -6.03 5.69 -3.16
C ALA A 125 -6.42 4.43 -3.97
N VAL A 126 -7.15 4.57 -5.07
CA VAL A 126 -7.47 3.46 -5.99
C VAL A 126 -6.21 2.92 -6.68
N ILE A 127 -5.33 3.80 -7.14
CA ILE A 127 -4.06 3.38 -7.74
C ILE A 127 -3.20 2.63 -6.70
N CYS A 128 -3.16 3.11 -5.45
CA CYS A 128 -2.46 2.43 -4.37
C CYS A 128 -3.05 1.06 -4.06
N SER A 129 -4.37 0.92 -4.01
CA SER A 129 -5.01 -0.36 -3.68
C SER A 129 -4.78 -1.41 -4.77
N ILE A 130 -4.90 -1.04 -6.05
CA ILE A 130 -4.58 -1.91 -7.19
C ILE A 130 -3.09 -2.31 -7.14
N GLY A 131 -2.21 -1.33 -6.92
CA GLY A 131 -0.77 -1.56 -6.79
C GLY A 131 -0.42 -2.49 -5.65
N ASN A 132 -1.02 -2.31 -4.48
CA ASN A 132 -0.80 -3.15 -3.30
C ASN A 132 -1.26 -4.59 -3.54
N LEU A 133 -2.44 -4.81 -4.16
CA LEU A 133 -2.93 -6.15 -4.50
C LEU A 133 -2.04 -6.84 -5.54
N ALA A 134 -1.57 -6.10 -6.55
CA ALA A 134 -0.63 -6.61 -7.53
C ALA A 134 0.72 -6.98 -6.88
N LEU A 135 1.23 -6.15 -5.96
CA LEU A 135 2.44 -6.44 -5.18
C LEU A 135 2.26 -7.67 -4.28
N MET A 136 1.11 -7.83 -3.63
CA MET A 136 0.81 -9.02 -2.84
C MET A 136 0.88 -10.28 -3.69
N THR A 137 0.31 -10.23 -4.90
CA THR A 137 0.33 -11.36 -5.84
C THR A 137 1.76 -11.68 -6.29
N CYS A 138 2.53 -10.67 -6.69
CA CYS A 138 3.92 -10.87 -7.11
C CYS A 138 4.82 -11.37 -5.97
N VAL A 139 4.70 -10.80 -4.78
CA VAL A 139 5.49 -11.21 -3.59
C VAL A 139 5.10 -12.61 -3.12
N GLY A 140 3.83 -12.99 -3.25
CA GLY A 140 3.35 -14.34 -2.96
C GLY A 140 3.94 -15.39 -3.92
N LEU A 141 3.90 -15.11 -5.23
CA LEU A 141 4.31 -16.05 -6.28
C LEU A 141 5.83 -16.25 -6.42
N LEU A 142 6.66 -15.35 -5.87
CA LEU A 142 8.13 -15.47 -5.92
C LEU A 142 8.67 -16.77 -5.26
N GLU A 143 7.90 -17.44 -4.39
CA GLU A 143 8.33 -18.67 -3.69
C GLU A 143 7.97 -19.97 -4.43
N GLU A 144 6.89 -20.01 -5.23
CA GLU A 144 6.45 -21.27 -5.87
C GLU A 144 7.51 -21.87 -6.79
N LYS A 145 8.37 -21.03 -7.37
CA LYS A 145 9.46 -21.47 -8.25
C LYS A 145 10.60 -22.18 -7.51
N GLU A 146 10.78 -21.91 -6.22
CA GLU A 146 11.87 -22.52 -5.45
C GLU A 146 11.45 -23.87 -4.84
N ILE A 147 10.16 -24.08 -4.62
CA ILE A 147 9.61 -25.35 -4.09
C ILE A 147 9.43 -26.40 -5.20
N ILE A 148 9.16 -25.98 -6.45
CA ILE A 148 8.95 -26.88 -7.62
C ILE A 148 10.24 -27.10 -8.44
N GLY A 149 11.29 -26.31 -8.19
CA GLY A 149 12.62 -26.63 -8.71
C GLY A 149 13.10 -27.98 -8.16
N PRO A 150 13.72 -28.86 -8.96
CA PRO A 150 14.16 -30.16 -8.48
C PRO A 150 15.14 -29.92 -7.34
N LYS A 151 14.71 -30.21 -6.10
CA LYS A 151 15.62 -30.41 -4.97
C LYS A 151 16.69 -31.36 -5.49
N PRO A 152 17.98 -30.97 -5.61
CA PRO A 152 19.00 -31.96 -5.82
C PRO A 152 18.90 -32.89 -4.62
N MET A 153 18.44 -34.12 -4.86
CA MET A 153 18.50 -35.18 -3.87
C MET A 153 19.95 -35.18 -3.41
N ALA A 154 20.16 -34.83 -2.14
CA ALA A 154 21.44 -35.01 -1.49
C ALA A 154 21.70 -36.52 -1.52
N VAL A 155 22.39 -37.00 -2.56
CA VAL A 155 22.95 -38.34 -2.59
C VAL A 155 23.92 -38.35 -1.41
N PRO A 156 23.66 -39.12 -0.34
CA PRO A 156 24.65 -39.28 0.70
C PRO A 156 25.88 -39.84 -0.01
N LYS A 157 26.99 -39.09 0.03
CA LYS A 157 28.28 -39.56 -0.48
C LYS A 157 28.52 -40.91 0.18
N SER A 158 28.40 -41.97 -0.60
CA SER A 158 28.75 -43.30 -0.15
C SER A 158 30.17 -43.23 0.37
N SER A 159 30.34 -43.76 1.58
CA SER A 159 31.63 -44.10 2.15
C SER A 159 32.32 -45.07 1.18
N ILE A 160 33.10 -44.53 0.25
CA ILE A 160 34.14 -45.25 -0.45
C ILE A 160 35.39 -45.11 0.41
N PRO A 161 35.78 -46.10 1.24
CA PRO A 161 37.15 -46.15 1.71
C PRO A 161 38.02 -46.53 0.51
N SER A 162 38.67 -45.54 -0.09
CA SER A 162 39.78 -45.79 -1.00
C SER A 162 41.00 -46.24 -0.21
N ALA A 163 41.42 -47.47 -0.53
CA ALA A 163 42.77 -48.03 -0.45
C ALA A 163 43.37 -48.31 0.94
N VAL A 164 44.00 -49.49 1.08
CA VAL A 164 45.47 -49.65 1.28
C VAL A 164 45.78 -51.16 1.37
N ILE A 165 46.53 -51.62 0.35
CA ILE A 165 47.35 -52.86 0.24
C ILE A 165 46.61 -54.22 0.21
#